data_AF-A0AAV4JIY8-F1
#
_entry.id   AF-A0AAV4JIY8-F1
#
_cell.length_a   1.000
_cell.length_b   1.000
_cell.length_c   1.000
_cell.angle_alpha   90.00
_cell.angle_beta   90.00
_cell.angle_gamma   90.00
#
_symmetry.space_group_name_H-M   'P 1'
#
loop_
_entity.id
_entity.type
_entity.pdbx_description
1 polymer ?
#
loop_
_entity_poly.entity_id
_entity_poly.type
_entity_poly.pdbx_seq_one_letter_code
_entity_poly.pdbx_strand_id
1 'polypeptide(L)'
;MRQSERKKIDSFELWCWRRLLRIPWTAKRTNVSILEEIKPAQSLESLTVRQKLSYFGHLMRKQNSLEKSIMLGMGEGGRRRGRPCMRWKDDTQTVTGLTLSELVRAVENRDD
;
A
#
# COMPACT_ATOMS: atom_id res chain seq x y z
N MET A 1 -4.32 -2.47 1.83
CA MET A 1 -3.33 -3.54 1.67
C MET A 1 -3.77 -4.68 2.57
N ARG A 2 -3.75 -5.94 2.11
CA ARG A 2 -4.18 -7.07 2.95
C ARG A 2 -3.24 -7.23 4.14
N GLN A 3 -3.76 -7.72 5.26
CA GLN A 3 -2.94 -7.99 6.44
C GLN A 3 -1.80 -8.97 6.16
N SER A 4 -2.02 -9.96 5.28
CA SER A 4 -0.99 -10.90 4.86
C SER A 4 0.12 -10.26 4.03
N GLU A 5 -0.18 -9.20 3.28
CA GLU A 5 0.81 -8.44 2.52
C GLU A 5 1.63 -7.54 3.44
N ARG A 6 0.98 -6.86 4.40
CA ARG A 6 1.65 -6.06 5.44
C ARG A 6 2.67 -6.90 6.21
N LYS A 7 2.26 -8.06 6.73
CA LYS A 7 3.15 -9.01 7.43
C LYS A 7 4.37 -9.43 6.60
N LYS A 8 4.22 -9.62 5.28
CA LYS A 8 5.33 -9.96 4.39
C LYS A 8 6.30 -8.79 4.23
N ILE A 9 5.78 -7.57 4.08
CA ILE A 9 6.59 -6.35 4.00
C ILE A 9 7.34 -6.14 5.32
N ASP A 10 6.67 -6.27 6.47
CA ASP A 10 7.31 -6.11 7.78
C ASP A 10 8.42 -7.15 8.00
N SER A 11 8.16 -8.41 7.62
CA SER A 11 9.16 -9.47 7.72
C SER A 11 10.37 -9.19 6.81
N PHE A 12 10.12 -8.68 5.61
CA PHE A 12 11.16 -8.27 4.67
C PHE A 12 11.97 -7.08 5.20
N GLU A 13 11.30 -6.06 5.73
CA GLU A 13 11.92 -4.87 6.33
C GLU A 13 12.87 -5.28 7.47
N LEU A 14 12.39 -6.11 8.39
CA LEU A 14 13.19 -6.65 9.50
C LEU A 14 14.35 -7.53 9.02
N TRP A 15 14.17 -8.30 7.95
CA TRP A 15 15.25 -9.07 7.35
C TRP A 15 16.34 -8.16 6.77
N CYS A 16 15.97 -7.12 6.03
CA CYS A 16 16.88 -6.11 5.51
C CYS A 16 17.68 -5.45 6.65
N TRP A 17 17.01 -5.05 7.73
CA TRP A 17 17.66 -4.44 8.88
C TRP A 17 18.65 -5.38 9.57
N ARG A 18 18.27 -6.64 9.81
CA ARG A 18 19.20 -7.65 10.37
C ARG A 18 20.42 -7.86 9.49
N ARG A 19 20.23 -7.87 8.18
CA ARG A 19 21.32 -8.03 7.20
C ARG A 19 22.25 -6.82 7.19
N LEU A 20 21.70 -5.60 7.18
CA LEU A 20 22.45 -4.35 7.20
C LEU A 20 23.26 -4.18 8.49
N LEU A 21 22.64 -4.47 9.64
CA LEU A 21 23.29 -4.43 10.96
C LEU A 21 24.19 -5.65 11.23
N ARG A 22 24.27 -6.60 10.28
CA ARG A 22 25.08 -7.83 10.38
C ARG A 22 24.81 -8.61 11.68
N ILE A 23 23.56 -8.68 12.12
CA ILE A 23 23.19 -9.34 13.37
C ILE A 23 23.30 -10.87 13.20
N PRO A 24 24.15 -11.56 13.96
CA PRO A 24 24.22 -13.01 13.92
C PRO A 24 22.97 -13.61 14.58
N TRP A 25 22.53 -14.78 14.11
CA TRP A 25 21.35 -15.46 14.67
C TRP A 25 21.53 -15.82 16.15
N THR A 26 22.77 -16.02 16.61
CA THR A 26 23.13 -16.31 18.01
C THR A 26 22.84 -15.16 18.97
N ALA A 27 22.77 -13.92 18.46
CA ALA A 27 22.50 -12.75 19.29
C ALA A 27 21.08 -12.73 19.87
N LYS A 28 20.16 -13.55 19.33
CA LYS A 28 18.75 -13.68 19.79
C LYS A 28 18.05 -12.33 20.00
N ARG A 29 18.39 -11.31 19.20
CA ARG A 29 17.82 -9.96 19.27
C ARG A 29 16.35 -9.96 18.85
N THR A 30 15.52 -9.28 19.64
CA THR A 30 14.08 -9.12 19.38
C THR A 30 13.84 -8.12 18.24
N ASN A 31 12.71 -8.28 17.52
CA ASN A 31 12.32 -7.33 16.46
C ASN A 31 12.13 -5.91 17.00
N VAL A 32 11.55 -5.80 18.20
CA VAL A 32 11.28 -4.51 18.87
C VAL A 32 12.58 -3.75 19.11
N SER A 33 13.58 -4.41 19.70
CA SER A 33 14.89 -3.80 19.96
C SER A 33 15.58 -3.30 18.69
N ILE A 34 15.45 -4.03 17.57
CA ILE A 34 16.04 -3.62 16.29
C ILE A 34 15.35 -2.35 15.75
N LEU A 35 14.02 -2.28 15.83
CA LEU A 35 13.26 -1.11 15.36
C LEU A 35 13.49 0.12 16.24
N GLU A 36 13.62 -0.07 17.56
CA GLU A 36 13.96 0.99 18.51
C GLU A 36 15.38 1.53 18.33
N GLU A 37 16.32 0.71 17.85
CA GLU A 37 17.70 1.10 17.57
C GLU A 37 17.79 1.94 16.27
N ILE A 38 17.09 1.51 15.21
CA ILE A 38 17.16 2.17 13.90
C ILE A 38 16.28 3.43 13.85
N LYS A 39 15.08 3.39 14.46
CA LYS A 39 14.05 4.44 14.39
C LYS A 39 13.89 5.01 12.97
N PRO A 40 13.51 4.17 11.98
CA PRO A 40 13.44 4.63 10.60
C PRO A 40 12.42 5.76 10.48
N ALA A 41 12.76 6.81 9.73
CA ALA A 41 11.87 7.95 9.53
C ALA A 41 10.56 7.56 8.83
N GLN A 42 10.59 6.53 7.98
CA GLN A 42 9.42 5.94 7.32
C GLN A 42 9.60 4.43 7.18
N SER A 43 8.56 3.64 7.47
CA SER A 43 8.56 2.18 7.23
C SER A 43 8.35 1.86 5.75
N LEU A 44 8.76 0.67 5.30
CA LEU A 44 8.52 0.21 3.93
C LEU A 44 7.02 0.09 3.61
N GLU A 45 6.23 -0.29 4.62
CA GLU A 45 4.78 -0.31 4.53
C GLU A 45 4.23 1.09 4.22
N SER A 46 4.64 2.10 4.98
CA SER A 46 4.19 3.49 4.79
C SER A 46 4.59 4.02 3.41
N LEU A 47 5.80 3.70 2.96
CA LEU A 47 6.31 4.08 1.65
C LEU A 47 5.51 3.41 0.52
N THR A 48 5.17 2.14 0.67
CA THR A 48 4.37 1.38 -0.31
C THR A 48 2.95 1.94 -0.40
N VAL A 49 2.33 2.28 0.73
CA VAL A 49 1.02 2.92 0.76
C VAL A 49 1.07 4.28 0.06
N ARG A 50 2.09 5.10 0.36
CA ARG A 50 2.27 6.41 -0.28
C ARG A 50 2.40 6.29 -1.80
N GLN A 51 3.20 5.33 -2.29
CA GLN A 51 3.36 5.10 -3.73
C GLN A 51 2.06 4.65 -4.39
N LYS A 52 1.31 3.72 -3.76
CA LYS A 52 -0.01 3.30 -4.25
C LYS A 52 -0.98 4.47 -4.39
N LEU A 53 -1.03 5.34 -3.38
CA LEU A 53 -1.92 6.51 -3.38
C LEU A 53 -1.46 7.58 -4.38
N SER A 54 -0.16 7.79 -4.53
CA SER A 54 0.39 8.68 -5.56
C SER A 54 -0.01 8.22 -6.96
N TYR A 55 0.11 6.93 -7.24
CA TYR A 55 -0.30 6.34 -8.52
C TYR A 55 -1.81 6.43 -8.72
N PHE A 56 -2.61 6.20 -7.68
CA PHE A 56 -4.06 6.44 -7.72
C PHE A 56 -4.37 7.88 -8.11
N GLY A 57 -3.76 8.85 -7.44
CA GLY A 57 -4.00 10.27 -7.71
C GLY A 57 -3.56 10.70 -9.11
N HIS A 58 -2.45 10.14 -9.62
CA HIS A 58 -2.04 10.32 -11.01
C HIS A 58 -3.10 9.78 -11.98
N LEU A 59 -3.60 8.57 -11.73
CA LEU A 59 -4.59 7.94 -12.58
C LEU A 59 -5.94 8.66 -12.58
N MET A 60 -6.37 9.14 -11.42
CA MET A 60 -7.63 9.87 -11.27
C MET A 60 -7.63 11.20 -12.00
N ARG A 61 -6.49 11.89 -12.13
CA ARG A 61 -6.36 13.13 -12.89
C ARG A 61 -6.30 12.93 -14.41
N LYS A 62 -5.97 11.72 -14.88
CA LYS A 62 -5.93 11.41 -16.32
C LYS A 62 -7.35 11.35 -16.89
N GLN A 63 -7.61 12.14 -17.93
CA GLN A 63 -8.89 12.12 -18.65
C GLN A 63 -9.01 10.87 -19.54
N ASN A 64 -10.20 10.26 -19.59
CA ASN A 64 -10.57 9.18 -20.52
C ASN A 64 -9.53 8.05 -20.68
N SER A 65 -9.00 7.52 -19.57
CA SER A 65 -8.05 6.41 -19.60
C SER A 65 -8.70 5.06 -19.29
N LEU A 66 -8.32 4.03 -20.06
CA LEU A 66 -8.78 2.66 -19.84
C LEU A 66 -8.37 2.17 -18.45
N GLU A 67 -7.16 2.52 -18.01
CA GLU A 67 -6.60 2.15 -16.73
C GLU A 67 -7.46 2.70 -15.57
N LYS A 68 -7.96 3.95 -15.67
CA LYS A 68 -8.88 4.56 -14.69
C LYS A 68 -10.20 3.80 -14.65
N SER A 69 -10.77 3.47 -15.81
CA SER A 69 -12.01 2.67 -15.89
C SER A 69 -11.85 1.28 -15.28
N ILE A 70 -10.74 0.60 -15.57
CA ILE A 70 -10.40 -0.72 -15.00
C ILE A 70 -10.21 -0.63 -13.48
N MET A 71 -9.48 0.37 -13.00
CA MET A 71 -9.23 0.55 -11.57
C MET A 71 -10.52 0.78 -10.78
N LEU A 72 -11.40 1.65 -11.27
CA LEU A 72 -12.69 1.94 -10.66
C LEU A 72 -13.68 0.76 -10.80
N GLY A 73 -13.40 -0.16 -11.72
CA GLY A 73 -14.21 -1.33 -12.00
C GLY A 73 -15.54 -0.93 -12.66
N MET A 74 -15.49 0.01 -13.60
CA MET A 74 -16.63 0.55 -14.36
C MET A 74 -17.04 -0.34 -15.56
N GLY A 75 -16.38 -1.48 -15.77
CA GLY A 75 -16.71 -2.39 -16.86
C GLY A 75 -18.03 -3.13 -16.64
N GLU A 76 -18.77 -3.36 -17.72
CA GLU A 76 -20.02 -4.11 -17.71
C GLU A 76 -19.77 -5.61 -17.43
N GLY A 77 -20.66 -6.21 -16.64
CA GLY A 77 -20.64 -7.64 -16.32
C GLY A 77 -20.19 -8.02 -14.90
N GLY A 78 -20.53 -9.24 -14.50
CA GLY A 78 -20.17 -9.80 -13.20
C GLY A 78 -18.73 -10.31 -13.12
N ARG A 79 -18.24 -10.56 -11.89
CA ARG A 79 -16.94 -11.21 -11.69
C ARG A 79 -17.08 -12.72 -11.85
N ARG A 80 -16.20 -13.33 -12.65
CA ARG A 80 -16.05 -14.79 -12.68
C ARG A 80 -15.57 -15.33 -11.34
N ARG A 81 -16.01 -16.54 -10.99
CA ARG A 81 -15.55 -17.29 -9.82
C ARG A 81 -14.02 -17.44 -9.87
N GLY A 82 -13.35 -17.30 -8.71
CA GLY A 82 -11.90 -17.43 -8.59
C GLY A 82 -11.10 -16.11 -8.69
N ARG A 83 -11.71 -15.01 -9.14
CA ARG A 83 -11.07 -13.68 -9.10
C ARG A 83 -10.98 -13.18 -7.64
N PRO A 84 -9.88 -12.51 -7.22
CA PRO A 84 -9.80 -11.90 -5.91
C PRO A 84 -11.00 -10.99 -5.61
N CYS A 85 -11.60 -11.18 -4.43
CA CYS A 85 -12.77 -10.43 -3.97
C CYS A 85 -12.43 -8.95 -3.83
N MET A 86 -11.31 -8.66 -3.17
CA MET A 86 -10.84 -7.29 -2.94
C MET A 86 -10.36 -6.65 -4.24
N ARG A 87 -11.02 -5.57 -4.65
CA ARG A 87 -10.59 -4.72 -5.77
C ARG A 87 -9.45 -3.82 -5.34
N TRP A 88 -8.77 -3.24 -6.32
CA TRP A 88 -7.76 -2.23 -6.02
C TRP A 88 -8.37 -0.98 -5.38
N LYS A 89 -9.56 -0.54 -5.81
CA LYS A 89 -10.30 0.53 -5.12
C LYS A 89 -10.69 0.17 -3.69
N ASP A 90 -11.11 -1.08 -3.43
CA ASP A 90 -11.45 -1.53 -2.08
C ASP A 90 -10.20 -1.53 -1.20
N ASP A 91 -9.03 -1.87 -1.78
CA ASP A 91 -7.72 -1.78 -1.12
C ASP A 91 -7.37 -0.35 -0.72
N THR A 92 -7.61 0.64 -1.60
CA THR A 92 -7.34 2.06 -1.31
C THR A 92 -8.30 2.62 -0.28
N GLN A 93 -9.59 2.27 -0.34
CA GLN A 93 -10.59 2.65 0.66
C GLN A 93 -10.25 2.04 2.03
N THR A 94 -9.82 0.78 2.08
CA THR A 94 -9.41 0.12 3.33
C THR A 94 -8.19 0.78 3.97
N VAL A 95 -7.25 1.29 3.16
CA VAL A 95 -6.02 1.92 3.66
C VAL A 95 -6.26 3.33 4.15
N THR A 96 -7.13 4.07 3.47
CA THR A 96 -7.38 5.49 3.76
C THR A 96 -8.53 5.72 4.72
N GLY A 97 -9.44 4.74 4.86
CA GLY A 97 -10.70 4.90 5.59
C GLY A 97 -11.72 5.76 4.86
N LEU A 98 -11.42 6.19 3.62
CA LEU A 98 -12.25 7.11 2.84
C LEU A 98 -13.12 6.35 1.84
N THR A 99 -14.27 6.93 1.53
CA THR A 99 -15.11 6.52 0.41
C THR A 99 -14.45 6.86 -0.93
N LEU A 100 -14.86 6.20 -2.01
CA LEU A 100 -14.31 6.46 -3.33
C LEU A 100 -14.54 7.92 -3.77
N SER A 101 -15.71 8.49 -3.47
CA SER A 101 -16.04 9.90 -3.75
C SER A 101 -15.12 10.86 -3.01
N GLU A 102 -14.84 10.60 -1.72
CA GLU A 102 -13.90 11.42 -0.94
C GLU A 102 -12.47 11.31 -1.48
N LEU A 103 -12.06 10.10 -1.89
CA LEU A 103 -10.76 9.87 -2.51
C LEU A 103 -10.61 10.63 -3.83
N VAL A 104 -11.66 10.68 -4.67
CA VAL A 104 -11.65 11.46 -5.92
C VAL A 104 -11.49 12.95 -5.61
N ARG A 105 -12.33 13.49 -4.70
CA ARG A 105 -12.28 14.91 -4.31
C ARG A 105 -10.94 15.31 -3.69
N ALA A 106 -10.38 14.45 -2.84
CA ALA A 106 -9.08 14.69 -2.21
C ALA A 106 -7.92 14.73 -3.22
N VAL A 107 -8.06 14.03 -4.35
CA VAL A 107 -7.08 14.07 -5.44
C VAL A 107 -7.26 15.31 -6.31
N GLU A 108 -8.49 15.74 -6.54
CA GLU A 108 -8.81 16.93 -7.35
C GLU A 108 -8.40 18.23 -6.66
N ASN A 109 -8.56 18.34 -5.33
CA ASN A 109 -8.28 19.55 -4.54
C ASN A 109 -6.79 19.77 -4.23
N ARG A 110 -5.87 19.23 -5.02
CA ARG A 110 -4.45 19.54 -4.88
C ARG A 110 -4.14 20.73 -5.79
N ASP A 111 -4.63 21.90 -5.39
CA ASP A 111 -4.19 23.19 -5.95
C ASP A 111 -2.68 23.31 -5.70
N ASP A 112 -1.93 23.67 -6.75
CA ASP A 112 -0.48 23.90 -6.73
C ASP A 112 -0.08 25.06 -5.79
#